data_AF-A0A661XMW8-F1
#
_entry.id   AF-A0A661XMW8-F1
#
_cell.length_a   1.000
_cell.length_b   1.000
_cell.length_c   1.000
_cell.angle_alpha   90.00
_cell.angle_beta   90.00
_cell.angle_gamma   90.00
#
_symmetry.space_group_name_H-M   'P 1'
#
loop_
_entity.id
_entity.type
_entity.pdbx_description
1 polymer ?
#
loop_
_entity_poly.entity_id
_entity_poly.type
_entity_poly.pdbx_seq_one_letter_code
_entity_poly.pdbx_strand_id
1 'polypeptide(L)'
;MSRRVYSILLICLLFFLAGTMITGCNSKNKDNWINVSINTEEAKELQNQVDNGHRPGLLDPEQVAREFLSQQLKINGKVSSIQSDKKNIDKGEVNCTVIYEDGTKVKLVLTQPVKKDRTGIWMVKKYLIQHKSN
;
A
#
# COMPACT_ATOMS: atom_id res chain seq x y z
N MET A 1 -36.48 29.45 -52.29
CA MET A 1 -35.02 29.56 -52.08
C MET A 1 -34.70 29.33 -50.60
N SER A 2 -33.81 28.37 -50.32
CA SER A 2 -32.98 28.27 -49.10
C SER A 2 -33.62 28.09 -47.71
N ARG A 3 -34.63 27.20 -47.57
CA ARG A 3 -34.91 26.47 -46.30
C ARG A 3 -34.41 25.01 -46.34
N ARG A 4 -33.54 24.70 -47.31
CA ARG A 4 -33.01 23.35 -47.58
C ARG A 4 -31.73 23.01 -46.80
N VAL A 5 -31.26 23.89 -45.91
CA VAL A 5 -29.97 23.72 -45.22
C VAL A 5 -30.14 23.26 -43.75
N TYR A 6 -31.32 23.45 -43.15
CA TYR A 6 -31.53 23.13 -41.72
C TYR A 6 -32.19 21.77 -41.46
N SER A 7 -32.89 21.15 -42.41
CA SER A 7 -33.48 19.82 -42.22
C SER A 7 -32.52 18.66 -42.49
N ILE A 8 -31.38 18.92 -43.14
CA ILE A 8 -30.31 17.93 -43.32
C ILE A 8 -29.43 17.83 -42.05
N LEU A 9 -29.49 18.85 -41.19
CA LEU A 9 -28.74 18.93 -39.92
C LEU A 9 -29.47 18.25 -38.75
N LEU A 10 -30.76 17.95 -38.88
CA LEU A 10 -31.56 17.32 -37.82
C LEU A 10 -31.66 15.78 -37.95
N ILE A 11 -31.26 15.20 -39.08
CA ILE A 11 -31.31 13.76 -39.34
C ILE A 11 -30.05 13.04 -38.82
N CYS A 12 -28.99 13.77 -38.48
CA CYS A 12 -27.82 13.20 -37.79
C CYS A 12 -28.08 12.85 -36.31
N LEU A 13 -29.25 13.19 -35.75
CA LEU A 13 -29.55 12.95 -34.33
C LEU A 13 -30.19 11.57 -34.05
N LEU A 14 -30.45 10.73 -35.07
CA LEU A 14 -31.23 9.49 -34.93
C LEU A 14 -30.56 8.20 -35.41
N PHE A 15 -29.27 8.20 -35.77
CA PHE A 15 -28.58 7.00 -36.27
C PHE A 15 -27.22 6.71 -35.59
N PHE A 16 -27.18 6.67 -34.26
CA PHE A 16 -26.12 5.94 -33.55
C PHE A 16 -26.71 5.13 -32.38
N LEU A 17 -27.70 4.30 -32.71
CA LEU A 17 -27.96 3.07 -31.99
C LEU A 17 -27.04 1.98 -32.55
N ALA A 18 -26.50 1.18 -31.63
CA ALA A 18 -25.82 -0.10 -31.86
C ALA A 18 -24.38 -0.06 -32.38
N GLY A 19 -23.45 0.22 -31.47
CA GLY A 19 -22.04 -0.15 -31.58
C GLY A 19 -21.61 -0.83 -30.28
N THR A 20 -21.93 -2.12 -30.17
CA THR A 20 -21.42 -3.04 -29.15
C THR A 20 -19.92 -2.90 -28.97
N MET A 21 -19.46 -2.60 -27.76
CA MET A 21 -18.51 -3.46 -27.07
C MET A 21 -18.70 -3.30 -25.58
N ILE A 22 -18.98 -4.43 -24.97
CA ILE A 22 -18.72 -4.71 -23.56
C ILE A 22 -17.23 -4.42 -23.39
N THR A 23 -16.87 -3.18 -23.04
CA THR A 23 -15.62 -2.95 -22.34
C THR A 23 -15.87 -3.54 -20.97
N GLY A 24 -15.71 -4.86 -20.88
CA GLY A 24 -15.45 -5.52 -19.62
C GLY A 24 -14.33 -4.71 -19.01
N CYS A 25 -14.66 -3.95 -17.97
CA CYS A 25 -13.68 -3.46 -17.02
C CYS A 25 -13.03 -4.73 -16.50
N ASN A 26 -11.97 -5.14 -17.19
CA ASN A 26 -11.07 -6.17 -16.77
C ASN A 26 -10.46 -5.59 -15.51
N SER A 27 -11.13 -5.85 -14.38
CA SER A 27 -10.69 -5.50 -13.05
C SER A 27 -9.45 -6.34 -12.81
N LYS A 28 -8.35 -5.88 -13.40
CA LYS A 28 -7.01 -6.22 -12.97
C LYS A 28 -7.00 -5.81 -11.53
N ASN A 29 -7.11 -6.82 -10.67
CA ASN A 29 -7.13 -6.71 -9.22
C ASN A 29 -6.04 -5.70 -8.82
N LYS A 30 -6.45 -4.45 -8.59
CA LYS A 30 -5.55 -3.40 -8.13
C LYS A 30 -5.16 -3.86 -6.75
N ASP A 31 -3.91 -4.24 -6.57
CA ASP A 31 -3.32 -4.44 -5.24
C ASP A 31 -3.72 -3.22 -4.39
N ASN A 32 -4.68 -3.40 -3.47
CA ASN A 32 -5.32 -2.34 -2.72
C ASN A 32 -4.40 -1.87 -1.58
N TRP A 33 -3.27 -1.28 -1.95
CA TRP A 33 -2.30 -0.75 -1.01
C TRP A 33 -2.91 0.39 -0.20
N ILE A 34 -2.89 0.23 1.11
CA ILE A 34 -3.33 1.25 2.07
C ILE A 34 -2.09 2.02 2.52
N ASN A 35 -2.08 3.32 2.26
CA ASN A 35 -0.99 4.21 2.68
C ASN A 35 -1.16 4.60 4.14
N VAL A 36 -0.05 4.64 4.87
CA VAL A 36 0.03 5.09 6.25
C VAL A 36 0.69 6.47 6.24
N SER A 37 0.03 7.45 6.86
CA SER A 37 0.61 8.80 6.99
C SER A 37 1.78 8.75 7.97
N ILE A 38 2.94 9.22 7.54
CA ILE A 38 4.12 9.35 8.40
C ILE A 38 4.28 10.83 8.72
N ASN A 39 4.13 11.17 10.01
CA ASN A 39 4.43 12.51 10.49
C ASN A 39 5.94 12.62 10.75
N THR A 40 6.62 13.51 10.03
CA THR A 40 8.07 13.70 10.12
C THR A 40 8.51 14.19 11.50
N GLU A 41 7.72 15.02 12.18
CA GLU A 41 8.09 15.51 13.52
C GLU A 41 7.97 14.41 14.56
N GLU A 42 6.88 13.63 14.53
CA GLU A 42 6.73 12.43 15.38
C GLU A 42 7.87 11.43 15.12
N ALA A 43 8.25 11.24 13.86
CA ALA A 43 9.36 10.36 13.49
C ALA A 43 10.71 10.84 14.06
N LYS A 44 10.96 12.16 14.10
CA LYS A 44 12.16 12.72 14.75
C LYS A 44 12.15 12.50 16.26
N GLU A 45 11.00 12.68 16.90
CA GLU A 45 10.85 12.41 18.34
C GLU A 45 11.10 10.94 18.66
N LEU A 46 10.54 10.02 17.87
CA LEU A 46 10.78 8.59 18.00
C LEU A 46 12.25 8.23 17.75
N GLN A 47 12.88 8.84 16.76
CA GLN A 47 14.32 8.66 16.51
C GLN A 47 15.15 9.10 17.71
N ASN A 48 14.83 10.26 18.30
CA ASN A 48 15.51 10.76 19.50
C ASN A 48 15.31 9.80 20.69
N GLN A 49 14.11 9.25 20.88
CA GLN A 49 13.87 8.25 21.93
C GLN A 49 14.75 7.02 21.75
N VAL A 50 14.87 6.52 20.52
CA VAL A 50 15.71 5.36 20.19
C VAL A 50 17.19 5.64 20.34
N ASP A 51 17.66 6.81 19.92
CA ASP A 51 19.04 7.24 20.11
C ASP A 51 19.41 7.32 21.61
N ASN A 52 18.44 7.59 22.48
CA ASN A 52 18.59 7.58 23.94
C ASN A 52 18.33 6.20 24.58
N GLY A 53 18.24 5.14 23.79
CA GLY A 53 18.11 3.76 24.27
C GLY A 53 16.68 3.32 24.59
N HIS A 54 15.65 4.11 24.26
CA HIS A 54 14.25 3.72 24.44
C HIS A 54 13.70 3.04 23.18
N ARG A 55 12.78 2.07 23.34
CA ARG A 55 12.08 1.42 22.20
C ARG A 55 13.02 0.88 21.10
N PRO A 56 14.09 0.13 21.43
CA PRO A 56 15.05 -0.36 20.44
C PRO A 56 14.42 -1.25 19.35
N GLY A 57 13.22 -1.79 19.60
CA GLY A 57 12.44 -2.54 18.62
C GLY A 57 12.11 -1.78 17.33
N LEU A 58 12.14 -0.44 17.35
CA LEU A 58 11.96 0.38 16.15
C LEU A 58 13.13 0.28 15.15
N LEU A 59 14.27 -0.30 15.56
CA LEU A 59 15.43 -0.53 14.69
C LEU A 59 15.31 -1.82 13.86
N ASP A 60 14.41 -2.72 14.22
CA ASP A 60 14.18 -3.97 13.50
C ASP A 60 12.89 -3.86 12.64
N PRO A 61 12.99 -3.87 11.29
CA PRO A 61 11.82 -3.76 10.43
C PRO A 61 10.84 -4.93 10.59
N GLU A 62 11.30 -6.11 11.00
CA GLU A 62 10.41 -7.26 11.23
C GLU A 62 9.59 -7.08 12.50
N GLN A 63 10.23 -6.62 13.57
CA GLN A 63 9.54 -6.25 14.79
C GLN A 63 8.53 -5.13 14.55
N VAL A 64 8.93 -4.05 13.88
CA VAL A 64 8.01 -2.94 13.53
C VAL A 64 6.82 -3.44 12.74
N ALA A 65 7.02 -4.32 11.76
CA ALA A 65 5.92 -4.90 10.99
C ALA A 65 4.94 -5.66 11.90
N ARG A 66 5.42 -6.54 12.79
CA ARG A 66 4.55 -7.30 13.71
C ARG A 66 3.80 -6.39 14.69
N GLU A 67 4.48 -5.41 15.26
CA GLU A 67 3.87 -4.45 16.18
C GLU A 67 2.79 -3.62 15.48
N PHE A 68 3.04 -3.16 14.25
CA PHE A 68 2.04 -2.45 13.46
C PHE A 68 0.79 -3.32 13.21
N LEU A 69 0.96 -4.57 12.76
CA LEU A 69 -0.16 -5.47 12.47
C LEU A 69 -1.00 -5.78 13.72
N SER A 70 -0.34 -6.06 14.85
CA SER A 70 -1.03 -6.40 16.10
C SER A 70 -1.66 -5.19 16.79
N GLN A 71 -0.95 -4.06 16.85
CA GLN A 71 -1.40 -2.89 17.61
C GLN A 71 -2.34 -1.99 16.80
N GLN A 72 -2.05 -1.72 15.53
CA GLN A 72 -2.80 -0.78 14.70
C GLN A 72 -3.93 -1.47 13.94
N LEU A 73 -3.64 -2.62 13.31
CA LEU A 73 -4.64 -3.34 12.51
C LEU A 73 -5.42 -4.40 13.30
N LYS A 74 -5.02 -4.68 14.55
CA LYS A 74 -5.62 -5.72 15.42
C LYS A 74 -5.64 -7.12 14.76
N ILE A 75 -4.70 -7.38 13.87
CA ILE A 75 -4.53 -8.69 13.22
C ILE A 75 -3.68 -9.54 14.16
N ASN A 76 -4.34 -10.42 14.93
CA ASN A 76 -3.72 -11.18 16.01
C ASN A 76 -3.64 -12.69 15.71
N GLY A 77 -3.33 -13.05 14.46
CA GLY A 77 -3.18 -14.45 14.05
C GLY A 77 -1.84 -15.06 14.47
N LYS A 78 -1.76 -16.40 14.46
CA LYS A 78 -0.48 -17.10 14.59
C LYS A 78 0.34 -16.88 13.33
N VAL A 79 1.48 -16.21 13.47
CA VAL A 79 2.41 -15.96 12.36
C VAL A 79 3.13 -17.26 12.04
N SER A 80 3.01 -17.71 10.78
CA SER A 80 3.73 -18.86 10.26
C SER A 80 5.15 -18.47 9.83
N SER A 81 5.30 -17.34 9.15
CA SER A 81 6.60 -16.86 8.66
C SER A 81 6.58 -15.34 8.47
N ILE A 82 7.74 -14.71 8.69
CA ILE A 82 8.01 -13.33 8.30
C ILE A 82 9.22 -13.32 7.36
N GLN A 83 9.14 -12.53 6.29
CA GLN A 83 10.19 -12.42 5.29
C GLN A 83 10.45 -10.95 4.99
N SER A 84 11.71 -10.54 5.06
CA SER A 84 12.14 -9.18 4.75
C SER A 84 13.05 -9.17 3.54
N ASP A 85 12.66 -8.42 2.51
CA ASP A 85 13.52 -8.14 1.37
C ASP A 85 14.32 -6.85 1.63
N LYS A 86 15.62 -7.03 1.85
CA LYS A 86 16.59 -5.97 2.15
C LYS A 86 17.24 -5.36 0.90
N LYS A 87 16.73 -5.65 -0.31
CA LYS A 87 17.28 -5.14 -1.57
C LYS A 87 17.41 -3.62 -1.66
N ASN A 88 16.56 -2.86 -0.96
CA ASN A 88 16.55 -1.40 -0.96
C ASN A 88 16.94 -0.78 0.39
N ILE A 89 17.60 -1.54 1.26
CA ILE A 89 17.93 -1.08 2.62
C ILE A 89 18.85 0.14 2.61
N ASP A 90 19.73 0.26 1.61
CA ASP A 90 20.60 1.40 1.31
C ASP A 90 19.82 2.68 0.99
N LYS A 91 18.58 2.55 0.50
CA LYS A 91 17.65 3.66 0.25
C LYS A 91 16.73 3.95 1.45
N GLY A 92 16.93 3.21 2.55
CA GLY A 92 16.07 3.22 3.73
C GLY A 92 14.64 2.79 3.40
N GLU A 93 14.48 1.75 2.58
CA GLU A 93 13.21 1.08 2.32
C GLU A 93 13.37 -0.44 2.40
N VAL A 94 12.41 -1.12 3.02
CA VAL A 94 12.38 -2.59 3.15
C VAL A 94 10.97 -3.09 2.89
N ASN A 95 10.85 -4.19 2.16
CA ASN A 95 9.57 -4.87 1.98
C ASN A 95 9.48 -6.03 2.98
N CYS A 96 8.47 -6.03 3.84
CA CYS A 96 8.18 -7.14 4.74
C CYS A 96 6.94 -7.88 4.27
N THR A 97 6.95 -9.21 4.32
CA THR A 97 5.77 -10.05 4.11
C THR A 97 5.55 -10.92 5.35
N VAL A 98 4.38 -10.79 5.96
CA VAL A 98 3.95 -11.61 7.09
C VAL A 98 2.92 -12.61 6.61
N ILE A 99 3.16 -13.89 6.84
CA ILE A 99 2.28 -15.00 6.47
C ILE A 99 1.73 -15.62 7.74
N TYR A 100 0.41 -15.68 7.84
CA TYR A 100 -0.30 -16.29 8.95
C TYR A 100 -0.69 -17.74 8.64
N GLU A 101 -0.92 -18.54 9.68
CA GLU A 101 -1.28 -19.97 9.53
C GLU A 101 -2.62 -20.20 8.82
N ASP A 102 -3.55 -19.24 8.88
CA ASP A 102 -4.81 -19.25 8.12
C ASP A 102 -4.59 -19.04 6.60
N GLY A 103 -3.37 -18.74 6.19
CA GLY A 103 -2.98 -18.44 4.82
C GLY A 103 -3.12 -16.96 4.43
N THR A 104 -3.55 -16.09 5.35
CA THR A 104 -3.55 -14.65 5.15
C THR A 104 -2.10 -14.16 4.99
N LYS A 105 -1.85 -13.34 3.97
CA LYS A 105 -0.55 -12.71 3.73
C LYS A 105 -0.69 -11.20 3.83
N VAL A 106 0.17 -10.56 4.59
CA VAL A 106 0.22 -9.10 4.68
C VAL A 106 1.57 -8.62 4.19
N LYS A 107 1.56 -7.82 3.12
CA LYS A 107 2.76 -7.17 2.58
C LYS A 107 2.83 -5.75 3.14
N LEU A 108 4.01 -5.34 3.58
CA LEU A 108 4.28 -4.03 4.14
C LEU A 108 5.50 -3.44 3.44
N VAL A 109 5.48 -2.13 3.22
CA VAL A 109 6.66 -1.36 2.84
C VAL A 109 7.01 -0.48 4.02
N LEU A 110 8.21 -0.66 4.56
CA LEU A 110 8.75 0.12 5.65
C LEU A 110 9.80 1.08 5.12
N THR A 111 9.91 2.25 5.73
CA THR A 111 10.93 3.24 5.38
C THR A 111 11.56 3.81 6.64
N GLN A 112 12.78 4.32 6.51
CA GLN A 112 13.43 5.09 7.56
C GLN A 112 13.25 6.59 7.28
N PRO A 113 12.34 7.30 7.96
CA PRO A 113 12.02 8.69 7.63
C PRO A 113 13.09 9.70 8.04
N VAL A 114 13.94 9.39 9.03
CA VAL A 114 14.91 10.35 9.60
C VAL A 114 16.35 10.01 9.23
N LYS A 115 16.86 8.83 9.62
CA LYS A 115 18.23 8.38 9.28
C LYS A 115 18.16 7.18 8.34
N LYS A 116 19.03 7.12 7.34
CA LYS A 116 19.05 6.05 6.30
C LYS A 116 20.12 4.98 6.56
N ASP A 117 20.57 4.86 7.80
CA ASP A 117 21.62 3.94 8.22
C ASP A 117 21.11 2.90 9.23
N ARG A 118 22.01 2.12 9.83
CA ARG A 118 21.64 1.06 10.79
C ARG A 118 21.01 1.56 12.08
N THR A 119 21.07 2.86 12.36
CA THR A 119 20.49 3.51 13.54
C THR A 119 19.15 4.17 13.24
N GLY A 120 18.71 4.18 11.97
CA GLY A 120 17.44 4.74 11.57
C GLY A 120 16.26 3.87 12.00
N ILE A 121 15.27 4.49 12.64
CA ILE A 121 14.01 3.83 12.96
C ILE A 121 13.25 3.45 11.69
N TRP A 122 12.50 2.36 11.74
CA TRP A 122 11.59 1.94 10.68
C TRP A 122 10.16 2.36 10.98
N MET A 123 9.44 2.79 9.96
CA MET A 123 8.00 3.08 10.02
C MET A 123 7.30 2.47 8.80
N VAL A 124 6.08 1.98 9.01
CA VAL A 124 5.26 1.45 7.92
C VAL A 124 4.76 2.61 7.05
N LYS A 125 5.09 2.56 5.76
CA LYS A 125 4.66 3.54 4.74
C LYS A 125 3.35 3.13 4.07
N LYS A 126 3.20 1.84 3.80
CA LYS A 126 1.98 1.27 3.21
C LYS A 126 1.91 -0.24 3.43
N TYR A 127 0.72 -0.80 3.36
CA TYR A 127 0.50 -2.24 3.48
C TYR A 127 -0.62 -2.74 2.56
N LEU A 128 -0.64 -4.04 2.32
CA LEU A 128 -1.64 -4.75 1.53
C LEU A 128 -1.97 -6.07 2.22
N ILE A 129 -3.25 -6.34 2.46
CA ILE A 129 -3.73 -7.61 3.01
C ILE A 129 -4.23 -8.47 1.85
N GLN A 130 -3.75 -9.71 1.78
CA GLN A 130 -4.14 -10.71 0.81
C GLN A 130 -4.70 -11.91 1.56
N HIS A 131 -6.02 -12.09 1.51
CA HIS A 131 -6.66 -13.27 2.08
C HIS A 131 -6.40 -14.49 1.21
N LYS A 132 -6.35 -15.67 1.83
CA LYS A 132 -6.32 -16.93 1.10
C LYS A 132 -7.61 -17.05 0.27
N SER A 133 -7.48 -17.04 -1.06
CA SER A 133 -8.62 -17.38 -1.93
C SER A 133 -8.95 -18.85 -1.72
N ASN A 134 -10.22 -19.12 -1.37
CA ASN A 134 -10.78 -20.46 -1.25
C ASN A 134 -10.96 -21.09 -2.63
#